data_AF-Q1DDN6-F1
#
_entry.id   AF-Q1DDN6-F1
#
_cell.length_a   1.000
_cell.length_b   1.000
_cell.length_c   1.000
_cell.angle_alpha   90.00
_cell.angle_beta   90.00
_cell.angle_gamma   90.00
#
_symmetry.space_group_name_H-M   'P 1'
#
loop_
_entity.id
_entity.type
_entity.pdbx_description
1 polymer ?
#
loop_
_entity_poly.entity_id
_entity_poly.type
_entity_poly.pdbx_seq_one_letter_code
_entity_poly.pdbx_strand_id
1 'polypeptide(L)'
;MACGNLPRSPPVGIALRGDSISRESAMVSAHRRAVRMLPFALLGVLGCGDGMEVAIPFEARVGSEPFACGRIYTGVGTTGTTYEPMDLRVYLHDVRLVTADGIEVPLKLEQDGRWQTRGTALLDFADKAGLCTNGTQATNLRITGTAPEGTYTGLRFKLGVPETQNHLDVSTAPSPLNDTSLYWGWRSGYLFTRIEGRTKGLPEGHVMHLGSTDCAPPPEGQTNGTAGCTFGNRPEVALDSFDLASGKVVLDLGALFSGSNLDENAEVPNTSVGCMSQQADPDCAPVFSRMGLTHRSQELAPGPQAFIKAE
;
A
#
# COMPACT_ATOMS: atom_id res chain seq x y z
N MET A 1 -69.16 20.33 -1.99
CA MET A 1 -69.22 19.33 -0.90
C MET A 1 -68.12 19.64 0.09
N ALA A 2 -68.49 19.71 1.36
CA ALA A 2 -67.84 20.45 2.43
C ALA A 2 -66.82 19.64 3.26
N CYS A 3 -65.75 20.33 3.68
CA CYS A 3 -65.18 20.47 5.05
C CYS A 3 -64.69 19.22 5.83
N GLY A 4 -63.44 19.18 6.30
CA GLY A 4 -62.96 19.71 7.61
C GLY A 4 -62.78 18.53 8.59
N ASN A 5 -61.91 18.42 9.60
CA ASN A 5 -61.07 19.32 10.40
C ASN A 5 -60.08 18.45 11.25
N LEU A 6 -58.94 19.04 11.65
CA LEU A 6 -58.07 18.67 12.80
C LEU A 6 -58.72 19.11 14.14
N PRO A 7 -58.06 19.07 15.32
CA PRO A 7 -57.33 18.02 16.07
C PRO A 7 -57.85 17.92 17.53
N ARG A 8 -57.21 17.15 18.45
CA ARG A 8 -57.11 17.46 19.90
C ARG A 8 -56.22 16.46 20.68
N SER A 9 -55.39 17.00 21.59
CA SER A 9 -54.74 16.35 22.75
C SER A 9 -55.22 17.08 24.02
N PRO A 10 -54.70 16.82 25.25
CA PRO A 10 -54.59 15.61 26.09
C PRO A 10 -55.49 15.77 27.37
N PRO A 11 -55.31 15.06 28.52
CA PRO A 11 -54.36 15.54 29.55
C PRO A 11 -53.74 14.46 30.50
N VAL A 12 -52.91 14.98 31.42
CA VAL A 12 -52.06 14.43 32.49
C VAL A 12 -52.84 14.00 33.76
N GLY A 13 -52.28 13.10 34.60
CA GLY A 13 -52.64 13.05 36.04
C GLY A 13 -51.95 11.99 36.93
N ILE A 14 -51.10 12.48 37.88
CA ILE A 14 -51.00 12.16 39.34
C ILE A 14 -50.52 10.72 39.72
N ALA A 15 -49.35 10.46 40.33
CA ALA A 15 -48.69 10.86 41.60
C ALA A 15 -49.14 10.11 42.89
N LEU A 16 -48.11 9.59 43.61
CA LEU A 16 -47.93 9.47 45.09
C LEU A 16 -47.84 8.08 45.75
N ARG A 17 -46.73 7.95 46.53
CA ARG A 17 -46.51 7.29 47.85
C ARG A 17 -46.76 5.77 47.93
N GLY A 18 -45.85 4.93 48.43
CA GLY A 18 -45.00 5.07 49.62
C GLY A 18 -45.66 4.34 50.78
N ASP A 19 -45.17 3.16 51.16
CA ASP A 19 -44.89 2.79 52.55
C ASP A 19 -44.45 1.32 52.71
N SER A 20 -43.63 1.17 53.76
CA SER A 20 -42.82 0.05 54.22
C SER A 20 -43.55 -0.96 55.13
N ILE A 21 -42.77 -1.97 55.58
CA ILE A 21 -42.97 -2.88 56.74
C ILE A 21 -43.62 -4.22 56.28
N SER A 22 -43.15 -5.43 56.61
CA SER A 22 -42.42 -5.94 57.78
C SER A 22 -41.74 -7.28 57.45
N ARG A 23 -40.75 -7.63 58.27
CA ARG A 23 -40.04 -8.92 58.33
C ARG A 23 -40.97 -10.06 58.76
N GLU A 24 -40.74 -11.25 58.20
CA GLU A 24 -40.91 -12.52 58.93
C GLU A 24 -39.76 -13.46 58.59
N SER A 25 -39.11 -13.97 59.64
CA SER A 25 -38.02 -14.93 59.57
C SER A 25 -38.58 -16.35 59.51
N ALA A 26 -38.10 -17.15 58.56
CA ALA A 26 -38.23 -18.60 58.61
C ALA A 26 -36.83 -19.23 58.49
N MET A 27 -36.39 -19.87 59.58
CA MET A 27 -35.21 -20.73 59.62
C MET A 27 -35.42 -21.94 58.71
N VAL A 28 -34.54 -22.15 57.74
CA VAL A 28 -34.39 -23.42 57.03
C VAL A 28 -32.98 -23.95 57.30
N SER A 29 -32.92 -25.08 58.00
CA SER A 29 -31.72 -25.86 58.24
C SER A 29 -31.26 -26.51 56.93
N ALA A 30 -30.12 -26.08 56.40
CA ALA A 30 -29.50 -26.68 55.22
C ALA A 30 -28.22 -27.44 55.63
N HIS A 31 -28.26 -28.76 55.46
CA HIS A 31 -27.12 -29.64 55.63
C HIS A 31 -25.97 -29.26 54.68
N ARG A 32 -24.80 -28.91 55.24
CA ARG A 32 -23.57 -28.68 54.48
C ARG A 32 -23.06 -30.01 53.91
N ARG A 33 -23.28 -30.25 52.61
CA ARG A 33 -22.47 -31.21 51.85
C ARG A 33 -21.18 -30.52 51.43
N ALA A 34 -20.06 -30.94 52.00
CA ALA A 34 -18.73 -30.50 51.59
C ALA A 34 -18.43 -31.05 50.19
N VAL A 35 -18.51 -30.21 49.16
CA VAL A 35 -18.00 -30.51 47.82
C VAL A 35 -16.50 -30.27 47.84
N ARG A 36 -15.70 -31.34 47.80
CA ARG A 36 -14.26 -31.27 47.55
C ARG A 36 -14.05 -30.81 46.12
N MET A 37 -13.66 -29.55 45.93
CA MET A 37 -13.12 -29.09 44.64
C MET A 37 -11.73 -29.71 44.46
N LEU A 38 -11.59 -30.57 43.44
CA LEU A 38 -10.28 -30.93 42.91
C LEU A 38 -9.69 -29.69 42.21
N PRO A 39 -8.41 -29.37 42.40
CA PRO A 39 -7.76 -28.31 41.64
C PRO A 39 -7.66 -28.80 40.18
N PHE A 40 -8.41 -28.17 39.30
CA PHE A 40 -8.11 -28.19 37.87
C PHE A 40 -6.77 -27.47 37.70
N ALA A 41 -5.70 -28.25 37.55
CA ALA A 41 -4.46 -27.74 37.02
C ALA A 41 -4.76 -27.21 35.61
N LEU A 42 -4.81 -25.88 35.48
CA LEU A 42 -4.70 -25.23 34.18
C LEU A 42 -3.31 -25.60 33.63
N LEU A 43 -3.24 -26.63 32.78
CA LEU A 43 -2.18 -26.72 31.80
C LEU A 43 -2.37 -25.52 30.88
N GLY A 44 -1.60 -24.46 31.13
CA GLY A 44 -1.40 -23.39 30.17
C GLY A 44 -0.82 -24.02 28.90
N VAL A 45 -1.65 -24.13 27.88
CA VAL A 45 -1.18 -24.40 26.52
C VAL A 45 -0.33 -23.19 26.14
N LEU A 46 0.99 -23.34 26.19
CA LEU A 46 1.91 -22.45 25.48
C LEU A 46 1.51 -22.51 24.01
N GLY A 47 0.76 -21.53 23.56
CA GLY A 47 0.46 -21.36 22.14
C GLY A 47 1.78 -21.14 21.40
N CYS A 48 2.11 -22.03 20.48
CA CYS A 48 3.01 -21.72 19.37
C CYS A 48 2.37 -20.60 18.56
N GLY A 49 2.77 -19.38 18.82
CA GLY A 49 2.43 -18.18 18.07
C GLY A 49 3.68 -17.31 18.06
N ASP A 50 4.71 -17.77 17.35
CA ASP A 50 6.10 -17.35 17.56
C ASP A 50 6.44 -16.01 16.86
N GLY A 51 5.60 -14.98 17.01
CA GLY A 51 5.88 -13.66 16.48
C GLY A 51 4.83 -12.60 16.80
N MET A 52 5.24 -11.33 16.73
CA MET A 52 4.37 -10.16 16.80
C MET A 52 3.69 -9.91 15.45
N GLU A 53 2.44 -9.49 15.49
CA GLU A 53 1.74 -8.94 14.33
C GLU A 53 2.29 -7.55 14.00
N VAL A 54 2.52 -7.29 12.72
CA VAL A 54 3.04 -6.03 12.21
C VAL A 54 2.09 -5.51 11.15
N ALA A 55 1.70 -4.24 11.28
CA ALA A 55 0.99 -3.50 10.25
C ALA A 55 1.77 -2.21 9.99
N ILE A 56 2.20 -2.01 8.75
CA ILE A 56 2.94 -0.81 8.34
C ILE A 56 1.99 0.03 7.49
N PRO A 57 1.54 1.20 7.98
CA PRO A 57 0.69 2.10 7.21
C PRO A 57 1.49 2.80 6.10
N PHE A 58 0.82 3.03 4.97
CA PHE A 58 1.33 3.80 3.86
C PHE A 58 0.39 4.97 3.54
N GLU A 59 0.97 6.13 3.25
CA GLU A 59 0.25 7.31 2.81
C GLU A 59 0.85 7.80 1.49
N ALA A 60 0.02 8.18 0.54
CA ALA A 60 0.48 8.88 -0.65
C ALA A 60 0.23 10.39 -0.50
N ARG A 61 1.17 11.19 -1.00
CA ARG A 61 1.08 12.65 -1.03
C ARG A 61 1.50 13.23 -2.36
N VAL A 62 1.05 14.46 -2.61
CA VAL A 62 1.63 15.36 -3.60
C VAL A 62 2.22 16.53 -2.83
N GLY A 63 3.52 16.47 -2.54
CA GLY A 63 4.17 17.40 -1.63
C GLY A 63 3.66 17.22 -0.20
N SER A 64 3.12 18.28 0.39
CA SER A 64 2.55 18.24 1.74
C SER A 64 1.10 17.75 1.80
N GLU A 65 0.41 17.63 0.65
CA GLU A 65 -1.02 17.33 0.61
C GLU A 65 -1.29 15.84 0.43
N PRO A 66 -2.25 15.25 1.17
CA PRO A 66 -2.68 13.87 0.94
C PRO A 66 -3.17 13.66 -0.49
N PHE A 67 -2.69 12.59 -1.11
CA PHE A 67 -3.15 12.13 -2.42
C PHE A 67 -4.60 11.68 -2.34
N ALA A 68 -5.38 12.05 -3.35
CA ALA A 68 -6.72 11.53 -3.60
C ALA A 68 -7.07 11.75 -5.06
N CYS A 69 -7.81 10.80 -5.61
CA CYS A 69 -8.36 10.85 -6.95
C CYS A 69 -9.44 11.94 -7.06
N GLY A 70 -9.53 12.58 -8.22
CA GLY A 70 -10.45 13.70 -8.47
C GLY A 70 -10.03 15.04 -7.83
N ARG A 71 -8.85 15.11 -7.22
CA ARG A 71 -8.24 16.37 -6.76
C ARG A 71 -7.27 16.91 -7.81
N ILE A 72 -7.14 18.23 -7.87
CA ILE A 72 -6.11 18.92 -8.65
C ILE A 72 -5.12 19.55 -7.68
N TYR A 73 -3.84 19.24 -7.86
CA TYR A 73 -2.72 19.81 -7.12
C TYR A 73 -2.04 20.89 -7.97
N THR A 74 -1.26 21.77 -7.34
CA THR A 74 -0.53 22.86 -8.01
C THR A 74 0.94 22.86 -7.58
N GLY A 75 1.81 23.50 -8.36
CA GLY A 75 3.23 23.61 -8.00
C GLY A 75 4.01 22.31 -8.14
N VAL A 76 3.56 21.39 -8.99
CA VAL A 76 4.21 20.08 -9.20
C VAL A 76 5.23 20.18 -10.33
N GLY A 77 6.38 19.54 -10.15
CA GLY A 77 7.44 19.53 -11.16
C GLY A 77 8.16 20.87 -11.34
N THR A 78 9.11 20.87 -12.27
CA THR A 78 9.97 22.04 -12.56
C THR A 78 9.21 23.24 -13.15
N THR A 79 8.06 23.00 -13.79
CA THR A 79 7.19 24.05 -14.34
C THR A 79 6.18 24.57 -13.31
N GLY A 80 6.06 23.93 -12.15
CA GLY A 80 5.03 24.24 -11.15
C GLY A 80 3.60 24.00 -11.64
N THR A 81 3.41 23.00 -12.50
CA THR A 81 2.15 22.71 -13.17
C THR A 81 1.03 22.28 -12.22
N THR A 82 -0.18 22.20 -12.77
CA THR A 82 -1.29 21.47 -12.15
C THR A 82 -1.12 19.98 -12.36
N TYR A 83 -1.49 19.17 -11.39
CA TYR A 83 -1.48 17.71 -11.51
C TYR A 83 -2.82 17.14 -11.05
N GLU A 84 -3.51 16.38 -11.92
CA GLU A 84 -4.73 15.65 -11.58
C GLU A 84 -4.45 14.13 -11.68
N PRO A 85 -4.47 13.38 -10.58
CA PRO A 85 -4.13 11.96 -10.60
C PRO A 85 -5.07 11.09 -11.44
N MET A 86 -4.46 10.13 -12.14
CA MET A 86 -5.12 9.08 -12.92
C MET A 86 -4.76 7.67 -12.46
N ASP A 87 -3.66 7.47 -11.74
CA ASP A 87 -3.32 6.21 -11.08
C ASP A 87 -2.18 6.43 -10.08
N LEU A 88 -2.16 5.64 -9.00
CA LEU A 88 -1.02 5.48 -8.10
C LEU A 88 -1.11 4.10 -7.47
N ARG A 89 -0.36 3.15 -8.04
CA ARG A 89 -0.25 1.78 -7.56
C ARG A 89 1.20 1.32 -7.60
N VAL A 90 1.62 0.62 -6.55
CA VAL A 90 3.02 0.22 -6.35
C VAL A 90 3.09 -1.19 -5.78
N TYR A 91 3.87 -2.05 -6.43
CA TYR A 91 4.28 -3.32 -5.82
C TYR A 91 5.50 -3.12 -4.92
N LEU A 92 5.58 -3.93 -3.87
CA LEU A 92 6.77 -4.07 -3.05
C LEU A 92 6.98 -5.53 -2.66
N HIS A 93 8.24 -5.88 -2.39
CA HIS A 93 8.64 -7.20 -1.91
C HIS A 93 9.90 -7.07 -1.03
N ASP A 94 10.35 -8.21 -0.47
CA ASP A 94 11.58 -8.28 0.32
C ASP A 94 11.54 -7.31 1.51
N VAL A 95 10.43 -7.30 2.23
CA VAL A 95 10.19 -6.42 3.39
C VAL A 95 10.95 -6.96 4.58
N ARG A 96 11.81 -6.12 5.17
CA ARG A 96 12.67 -6.46 6.30
C ARG A 96 12.60 -5.36 7.35
N LEU A 97 12.43 -5.74 8.60
CA LEU A 97 12.54 -4.86 9.75
C LEU A 97 14.00 -4.79 10.16
N VAL A 98 14.45 -3.65 10.69
CA VAL A 98 15.85 -3.47 11.12
C VAL A 98 15.88 -3.29 12.63
N THR A 99 16.62 -4.14 13.35
CA THR A 99 16.81 -4.00 14.80
C THR A 99 17.68 -2.79 15.13
N ALA A 100 17.74 -2.40 16.41
CA ALA A 100 18.63 -1.32 16.86
C ALA A 100 20.12 -1.58 16.57
N ASP A 101 20.52 -2.86 16.49
CA ASP A 101 21.89 -3.27 16.17
C ASP A 101 22.15 -3.38 14.66
N GLY A 102 21.19 -2.97 13.82
CA GLY A 102 21.29 -3.00 12.35
C GLY A 102 21.03 -4.36 11.72
N ILE A 103 20.47 -5.33 12.45
CA ILE A 103 20.15 -6.65 11.92
C ILE A 103 18.85 -6.58 11.13
N GLU A 104 18.89 -6.99 9.86
CA GLU A 104 17.70 -7.12 9.02
C GLU A 104 16.97 -8.44 9.30
N VAL A 105 15.70 -8.34 9.66
CA VAL A 105 14.80 -9.46 9.97
C VAL A 105 13.66 -9.46 8.96
N PRO A 106 13.50 -10.51 8.14
CA PRO A 106 12.41 -10.59 7.17
C PRO A 106 11.03 -10.49 7.84
N LEU A 107 10.18 -9.61 7.33
CA LEU A 107 8.76 -9.59 7.68
C LEU A 107 8.04 -10.64 6.83
N LYS A 108 7.44 -11.64 7.47
CA LYS A 108 6.61 -12.62 6.77
C LYS A 108 5.25 -11.98 6.45
N LEU A 109 5.09 -11.50 5.22
CA LEU A 109 3.83 -10.90 4.77
C LEU A 109 2.66 -11.88 4.91
N GLU A 110 1.54 -11.35 5.40
CA GLU A 110 0.25 -12.04 5.46
C GLU A 110 -0.14 -12.50 4.05
N GLN A 111 -0.73 -13.69 3.94
CA GLN A 111 -1.13 -14.28 2.66
C GLN A 111 -2.64 -14.11 2.47
N ASP A 112 -3.07 -12.87 2.24
CA ASP A 112 -4.49 -12.52 2.20
C ASP A 112 -5.19 -12.92 0.88
N GLY A 113 -4.42 -13.36 -0.12
CA GLY A 113 -4.92 -13.81 -1.41
C GLY A 113 -5.50 -12.68 -2.27
N ARG A 114 -5.28 -11.41 -1.89
CA ARG A 114 -5.83 -10.23 -2.55
C ARG A 114 -4.76 -9.18 -2.81
N TRP A 115 -4.19 -8.62 -1.75
CA TRP A 115 -3.19 -7.56 -1.82
C TRP A 115 -1.79 -8.08 -1.57
N GLN A 116 -1.66 -9.24 -0.94
CA GLN A 116 -0.40 -9.82 -0.53
C GLN A 116 -0.39 -11.33 -0.78
N THR A 117 0.51 -11.75 -1.66
CA THR A 117 0.67 -13.17 -2.01
C THR A 117 2.12 -13.45 -2.35
N ARG A 118 2.65 -14.58 -1.86
CA ARG A 118 4.01 -15.09 -2.15
C ARG A 118 5.11 -14.04 -1.97
N GLY A 119 5.04 -13.27 -0.88
CA GLY A 119 6.04 -12.27 -0.51
C GLY A 119 5.99 -10.96 -1.32
N THR A 120 4.96 -10.76 -2.15
CA THR A 120 4.72 -9.53 -2.90
C THR A 120 3.44 -8.87 -2.42
N ALA A 121 3.48 -7.58 -2.17
CA ALA A 121 2.32 -6.76 -1.81
C ALA A 121 2.05 -5.71 -2.90
N LEU A 122 0.77 -5.39 -3.12
CA LEU A 122 0.31 -4.26 -3.93
C LEU A 122 -0.29 -3.20 -3.01
N LEU A 123 0.30 -2.02 -3.01
CA LEU A 123 -0.32 -0.81 -2.47
C LEU A 123 -1.15 -0.17 -3.58
N ASP A 124 -2.39 0.18 -3.25
CA ASP A 124 -3.34 0.79 -4.18
C ASP A 124 -3.97 2.04 -3.55
N PHE A 125 -3.63 3.20 -4.11
CA PHE A 125 -4.16 4.50 -3.71
C PHE A 125 -5.22 5.03 -4.70
N ALA A 126 -5.44 4.32 -5.81
CA ALA A 126 -6.33 4.71 -6.89
C ALA A 126 -7.72 4.07 -6.69
N ASP A 127 -8.65 4.83 -6.11
CA ASP A 127 -9.95 4.35 -5.60
C ASP A 127 -11.10 4.31 -6.64
N LYS A 128 -10.78 4.38 -7.94
CA LYS A 128 -11.73 4.59 -9.05
C LYS A 128 -12.50 5.90 -9.06
N ALA A 129 -12.26 6.84 -8.15
CA ALA A 129 -12.85 8.19 -8.25
C ALA A 129 -12.16 9.03 -9.32
N GLY A 130 -12.84 10.07 -9.81
CA GLY A 130 -12.28 11.01 -10.79
C GLY A 130 -11.66 10.31 -12.01
N LEU A 131 -10.40 10.61 -12.30
CA LEU A 131 -9.67 10.01 -13.42
C LEU A 131 -8.97 8.69 -13.08
N CYS A 132 -9.07 8.19 -11.84
CA CYS A 132 -8.41 6.97 -11.37
C CYS A 132 -9.04 5.65 -11.87
N THR A 133 -9.50 5.62 -13.12
CA THR A 133 -10.39 4.57 -13.65
C THR A 133 -9.73 3.19 -13.74
N ASN A 134 -8.40 3.14 -13.84
CA ASN A 134 -7.60 1.91 -13.87
C ASN A 134 -7.34 1.31 -12.47
N GLY A 135 -7.55 2.06 -11.40
CA GLY A 135 -7.41 1.58 -10.03
C GLY A 135 -8.54 0.62 -9.63
N THR A 136 -8.69 0.40 -8.33
CA THR A 136 -9.74 -0.47 -7.79
C THR A 136 -10.68 0.28 -6.86
N GLN A 137 -11.91 -0.19 -6.65
CA GLN A 137 -12.83 0.50 -5.75
C GLN A 137 -12.38 0.45 -4.28
N ALA A 138 -11.54 -0.52 -3.93
CA ALA A 138 -11.04 -0.68 -2.57
C ALA A 138 -9.54 -0.48 -2.57
N THR A 139 -9.05 0.47 -1.80
CA THR A 139 -7.61 0.77 -1.68
C THR A 139 -6.88 -0.25 -0.80
N ASN A 140 -5.55 -0.30 -0.92
CA ASN A 140 -4.68 -0.94 0.06
C ASN A 140 -3.59 0.03 0.50
N LEU A 141 -3.74 0.58 1.71
CA LEU A 141 -2.89 1.62 2.30
C LEU A 141 -2.01 1.09 3.43
N ARG A 142 -1.79 -0.22 3.47
CA ARG A 142 -0.95 -0.86 4.49
C ARG A 142 -0.42 -2.18 3.97
N ILE A 143 0.65 -2.64 4.59
CA ILE A 143 1.03 -4.06 4.52
C ILE A 143 0.94 -4.66 5.91
N THR A 144 0.64 -5.95 5.97
CA THR A 144 0.56 -6.71 7.21
C THR A 144 1.40 -7.97 7.15
N GLY A 145 1.91 -8.39 8.30
CA GLY A 145 2.69 -9.61 8.40
C GLY A 145 3.05 -9.96 9.82
N THR A 146 3.96 -10.91 9.97
CA THR A 146 4.47 -11.38 11.26
C THR A 146 5.99 -11.33 11.29
N ALA A 147 6.54 -10.95 12.44
CA ALA A 147 7.98 -10.94 12.70
C ALA A 147 8.26 -11.51 14.10
N PRO A 148 9.47 -11.99 14.40
CA PRO A 148 9.86 -12.32 15.77
C PRO A 148 9.62 -11.12 16.71
N GLU A 149 9.28 -11.41 17.96
CA GLU A 149 9.22 -10.40 19.03
C GLU A 149 10.54 -9.64 19.12
N GLY A 150 10.47 -8.31 19.18
CA GLY A 150 11.65 -7.47 19.24
C GLY A 150 11.37 -5.99 19.03
N THR A 151 12.41 -5.18 19.22
CA THR A 151 12.37 -3.75 18.90
C THR A 151 13.05 -3.52 17.56
N TYR A 152 12.33 -2.88 16.66
CA TYR A 152 12.83 -2.51 15.35
C TYR A 152 12.78 -1.00 15.19
N THR A 153 13.82 -0.46 14.56
CA THR A 153 14.08 0.98 14.42
C THR A 153 14.22 1.41 12.97
N GLY A 154 14.15 0.46 12.03
CA GLY A 154 14.20 0.75 10.62
C GLY A 154 13.38 -0.24 9.80
N LEU A 155 13.19 0.12 8.53
CA LEU A 155 12.44 -0.64 7.55
C LEU A 155 13.22 -0.65 6.23
N ARG A 156 13.32 -1.83 5.61
CA ARG A 156 13.81 -2.02 4.24
C ARG A 156 12.76 -2.71 3.41
N PHE A 157 12.68 -2.38 2.15
CA PHE A 157 11.95 -3.15 1.15
C PHE A 157 12.44 -2.81 -0.25
N LYS A 158 12.10 -3.65 -1.23
CA LYS A 158 12.32 -3.35 -2.63
C LYS A 158 11.01 -2.93 -3.27
N LEU A 159 11.05 -1.83 -4.01
CA LEU A 159 9.94 -1.43 -4.86
C LEU A 159 9.95 -2.31 -6.12
N GLY A 160 8.81 -2.95 -6.40
CA GLY A 160 8.57 -3.79 -7.56
C GLY A 160 8.23 -5.24 -7.26
N VAL A 161 8.17 -6.05 -8.32
CA VAL A 161 7.84 -7.48 -8.28
C VAL A 161 9.14 -8.29 -8.37
N PRO A 162 9.37 -9.32 -7.52
CA PRO A 162 10.60 -10.11 -7.56
C PRO A 162 10.78 -10.78 -8.93
N GLU A 163 12.03 -10.99 -9.35
CA GLU A 163 12.34 -11.54 -10.69
C GLU A 163 11.65 -12.88 -10.96
N THR A 164 11.54 -13.74 -9.95
CA THR A 164 10.86 -15.04 -10.04
C THR A 164 9.35 -14.93 -10.30
N GLN A 165 8.76 -13.74 -10.17
CA GLN A 165 7.34 -13.46 -10.40
C GLN A 165 7.09 -12.47 -11.54
N ASN A 166 8.10 -11.69 -11.95
CA ASN A 166 7.91 -10.52 -12.84
C ASN A 166 7.37 -10.85 -14.24
N HIS A 167 7.60 -12.06 -14.73
CA HIS A 167 7.21 -12.45 -16.09
C HIS A 167 6.24 -13.64 -16.09
N LEU A 168 5.52 -13.84 -14.97
CA LEU A 168 4.40 -14.77 -14.92
C LEU A 168 3.27 -14.29 -15.82
N ASP A 169 2.55 -15.25 -16.42
CA ASP A 169 1.37 -14.96 -17.22
C ASP A 169 0.27 -14.31 -16.37
N VAL A 170 0.00 -13.03 -16.62
CA VAL A 170 -0.99 -12.22 -15.91
C VAL A 170 -2.40 -12.80 -15.97
N SER A 171 -2.73 -13.60 -17.00
CA SER A 171 -4.06 -14.21 -17.13
C SER A 171 -4.30 -15.37 -16.16
N THR A 172 -3.23 -15.94 -15.59
CA THR A 172 -3.28 -17.10 -14.68
C THR A 172 -2.58 -16.87 -13.34
N ALA A 173 -1.80 -15.80 -13.21
CA ALA A 173 -1.18 -15.42 -11.95
C ALA A 173 -2.25 -15.19 -10.86
N PRO A 174 -1.96 -15.48 -9.58
CA PRO A 174 -2.86 -15.13 -8.50
C PRO A 174 -2.80 -13.62 -8.20
N SER A 175 -3.83 -13.08 -7.56
CA SER A 175 -3.76 -11.74 -6.97
C SER A 175 -2.53 -11.61 -6.04
N PRO A 176 -1.86 -10.44 -5.98
CA PRO A 176 -2.20 -9.19 -6.68
C PRO A 176 -1.62 -9.08 -8.10
N LEU A 177 -1.11 -10.16 -8.70
CA LEU A 177 -0.45 -10.17 -10.01
C LEU A 177 -1.40 -10.52 -11.16
N ASN A 178 -2.71 -10.54 -10.96
CA ASN A 178 -3.71 -10.82 -12.00
C ASN A 178 -4.35 -9.57 -12.60
N ASP A 179 -3.82 -8.39 -12.28
CA ASP A 179 -4.30 -7.12 -12.83
C ASP A 179 -3.57 -6.79 -14.13
N THR A 180 -4.28 -6.90 -15.25
CA THR A 180 -3.74 -6.61 -16.58
C THR A 180 -3.41 -5.13 -16.81
N SER A 181 -3.99 -4.21 -16.02
CA SER A 181 -3.63 -2.78 -16.06
C SER A 181 -2.26 -2.50 -15.44
N LEU A 182 -1.70 -3.45 -14.69
CA LEU A 182 -0.35 -3.42 -14.12
C LEU A 182 0.61 -4.35 -14.88
N TYR A 183 0.37 -4.62 -16.16
CA TYR A 183 1.21 -5.48 -16.99
C TYR A 183 1.52 -4.88 -18.36
N TRP A 184 2.80 -4.83 -18.74
CA TRP A 184 3.21 -4.48 -20.10
C TRP A 184 3.08 -5.69 -21.02
N GLY A 185 2.05 -5.70 -21.86
CA GLY A 185 1.90 -6.75 -22.88
C GLY A 185 3.08 -6.84 -23.86
N TRP A 186 3.70 -5.71 -24.21
CA TRP A 186 4.80 -5.65 -25.18
C TRP A 186 6.19 -5.94 -24.59
N ARG A 187 6.37 -5.80 -23.27
CA ARG A 187 7.58 -6.24 -22.55
C ARG A 187 7.40 -7.59 -21.87
N SER A 188 6.20 -8.15 -21.89
CA SER A 188 5.81 -9.36 -21.18
C SER A 188 6.21 -9.35 -19.71
N GLY A 189 5.90 -8.28 -18.96
CA GLY A 189 6.24 -8.18 -17.53
C GLY A 189 5.42 -7.14 -16.75
N TYR A 190 5.44 -7.21 -15.43
CA TYR A 190 4.64 -6.34 -14.56
C TYR A 190 5.19 -4.90 -14.46
N LEU A 191 4.26 -3.95 -14.31
CA LEU A 191 4.56 -2.60 -13.82
C LEU A 191 4.81 -2.68 -12.32
N PHE A 192 5.99 -2.33 -11.87
CA PHE A 192 6.33 -2.19 -10.46
C PHE A 192 5.68 -0.97 -9.82
N THR A 193 5.50 0.07 -10.62
CA THR A 193 4.86 1.32 -10.22
C THR A 193 4.10 1.85 -11.42
N ARG A 194 2.85 2.22 -11.20
CA ARG A 194 2.02 2.97 -12.14
C ARG A 194 1.63 4.27 -11.48
N ILE A 195 2.15 5.37 -11.99
CA ILE A 195 1.79 6.73 -11.59
C ILE A 195 1.36 7.45 -12.86
N GLU A 196 0.15 7.97 -12.87
CA GLU A 196 -0.38 8.68 -14.03
C GLU A 196 -1.11 9.93 -13.55
N GLY A 197 -1.08 10.98 -14.36
CA GLY A 197 -1.85 12.18 -14.09
C GLY A 197 -1.88 13.14 -15.27
N ARG A 198 -2.95 13.92 -15.36
CA ARG A 198 -3.04 15.03 -16.32
C ARG A 198 -2.32 16.24 -15.79
N THR A 199 -1.68 16.96 -16.70
CA THR A 199 -1.06 18.25 -16.40
C THR A 199 -1.55 19.32 -17.36
N LYS A 200 -1.14 20.56 -17.14
CA LYS A 200 -1.52 21.68 -18.01
C LYS A 200 -0.99 21.49 -19.44
N GLY A 201 0.25 21.04 -19.58
CA GLY A 201 0.90 20.83 -20.88
C GLY A 201 0.64 19.46 -21.49
N LEU A 202 0.34 18.45 -20.67
CA LEU A 202 0.00 17.09 -21.11
C LEU A 202 -1.42 16.72 -20.65
N PRO A 203 -2.47 17.28 -21.29
CA PRO A 203 -3.86 17.09 -20.87
C PRO A 203 -4.37 15.66 -21.10
N GLU A 204 -3.73 14.88 -21.97
CA GLU A 204 -4.06 13.46 -22.18
C GLU A 204 -3.39 12.54 -21.15
N GLY A 205 -2.43 13.06 -20.37
CA GLY A 205 -1.76 12.34 -19.29
C GLY A 205 -0.24 12.28 -19.47
N HIS A 206 0.47 12.49 -18.37
CA HIS A 206 1.86 12.12 -18.17
C HIS A 206 1.90 10.78 -17.45
N VAL A 207 2.65 9.81 -17.99
CA VAL A 207 2.83 8.50 -17.34
C VAL A 207 4.19 8.39 -16.70
N MET A 208 4.25 7.74 -15.54
CA MET A 208 5.48 7.23 -14.95
C MET A 208 5.24 5.76 -14.60
N HIS A 209 5.83 4.88 -15.40
CA HIS A 209 5.80 3.44 -15.20
C HIS A 209 7.20 2.93 -14.90
N LEU A 210 7.35 2.24 -13.77
CA LEU A 210 8.56 1.49 -13.43
C LEU A 210 8.38 0.01 -13.71
N GLY A 211 9.40 -0.65 -14.23
CA GLY A 211 9.44 -2.11 -14.39
C GLY A 211 10.74 -2.55 -15.07
N SER A 212 11.00 -3.87 -15.13
CA SER A 212 12.22 -4.37 -15.77
C SER A 212 12.24 -4.09 -17.28
N THR A 213 13.42 -3.78 -17.82
CA THR A 213 13.62 -3.49 -19.24
C THR A 213 14.83 -4.22 -19.81
N ASP A 214 14.91 -4.25 -21.14
CA ASP A 214 15.92 -4.99 -21.92
C ASP A 214 16.02 -6.46 -21.49
N CYS A 215 14.84 -7.09 -21.53
CA CYS A 215 14.62 -8.48 -21.16
C CYS A 215 14.89 -9.41 -22.35
N ALA A 216 15.69 -10.45 -22.11
CA ALA A 216 15.93 -11.51 -23.07
C ALA A 216 14.64 -12.31 -23.33
N PRO A 217 14.47 -12.91 -24.51
CA PRO A 217 13.34 -13.79 -24.77
C PRO A 217 13.29 -14.95 -23.76
N PRO A 218 12.12 -15.61 -23.58
CA PRO A 218 12.05 -16.84 -22.81
C PRO A 218 13.09 -17.87 -23.26
N PRO A 219 13.62 -18.72 -22.35
CA PRO A 219 14.45 -19.85 -22.73
C PRO A 219 13.74 -20.77 -23.73
N GLU A 220 14.52 -21.48 -24.55
CA GLU A 220 13.97 -22.42 -25.54
C GLU A 220 13.00 -23.43 -24.90
N GLY A 221 11.85 -23.63 -25.54
CA GLY A 221 10.78 -24.50 -25.03
C GLY A 221 9.80 -23.82 -24.07
N GLN A 222 10.00 -22.55 -23.72
CA GLN A 222 9.03 -21.75 -22.95
C GLN A 222 8.31 -20.74 -23.84
N THR A 223 7.00 -20.61 -23.66
CA THR A 223 6.18 -19.65 -24.42
C THR A 223 5.95 -18.33 -23.69
N ASN A 224 6.22 -18.28 -22.38
CA ASN A 224 6.08 -17.12 -21.51
C ASN A 224 7.34 -16.98 -20.65
N GLY A 225 7.58 -15.79 -20.09
CA GLY A 225 8.73 -15.52 -19.23
C GLY A 225 9.84 -14.71 -19.91
N THR A 226 11.03 -14.75 -19.33
CA THR A 226 12.25 -14.14 -19.85
C THR A 226 13.47 -14.95 -19.41
N ALA A 227 14.56 -14.91 -20.18
CA ALA A 227 15.88 -15.39 -19.73
C ALA A 227 16.66 -14.34 -18.90
N GLY A 228 15.96 -13.31 -18.42
CA GLY A 228 16.48 -12.26 -17.53
C GLY A 228 16.47 -10.89 -18.20
N CYS A 229 16.41 -9.85 -17.37
CA CYS A 229 16.45 -8.46 -17.80
C CYS A 229 17.77 -7.79 -17.48
N THR A 230 18.28 -7.02 -18.44
CA THR A 230 19.49 -6.22 -18.24
C THR A 230 19.26 -5.16 -17.18
N PHE A 231 18.10 -4.51 -17.17
CA PHE A 231 17.74 -3.52 -16.16
C PHE A 231 16.61 -4.05 -15.30
N GLY A 232 16.95 -4.48 -14.09
CA GLY A 232 15.98 -5.01 -13.14
C GLY A 232 15.10 -3.96 -12.47
N ASN A 233 15.48 -2.66 -12.49
CA ASN A 233 14.70 -1.50 -12.02
C ASN A 233 13.93 -1.70 -10.69
N ARG A 234 14.58 -2.33 -9.69
CA ARG A 234 14.01 -2.57 -8.35
C ARG A 234 14.80 -1.79 -7.30
N PRO A 235 14.47 -0.52 -7.06
CA PRO A 235 15.18 0.25 -6.07
C PRO A 235 14.92 -0.31 -4.68
N GLU A 236 15.97 -0.32 -3.87
CA GLU A 236 15.88 -0.60 -2.45
C GLU A 236 15.55 0.68 -1.69
N VAL A 237 14.51 0.61 -0.87
CA VAL A 237 14.10 1.66 0.04
C VAL A 237 14.67 1.34 1.41
N ALA A 238 15.50 2.22 1.93
CA ALA A 238 16.08 2.12 3.27
C ALA A 238 15.59 3.27 4.14
N LEU A 239 14.78 2.96 5.16
CA LEU A 239 14.29 3.90 6.16
C LEU A 239 14.97 3.58 7.51
N ASP A 240 16.03 4.31 7.83
CA ASP A 240 16.87 4.07 9.02
C ASP A 240 16.23 4.48 10.35
N SER A 241 15.17 5.27 10.30
CA SER A 241 14.45 5.77 11.46
C SER A 241 12.96 5.59 11.23
N PHE A 242 12.49 4.38 11.51
CA PHE A 242 11.08 4.00 11.39
C PHE A 242 10.60 3.39 12.70
N ASP A 243 9.63 4.04 13.34
CA ASP A 243 8.94 3.51 14.52
C ASP A 243 7.78 2.63 14.06
N LEU A 244 7.85 1.32 14.32
CA LEU A 244 6.77 0.39 13.96
C LEU A 244 5.45 0.67 14.67
N ALA A 245 5.47 1.26 15.87
CA ALA A 245 4.28 1.45 16.68
C ALA A 245 3.48 2.70 16.28
N SER A 246 4.18 3.75 15.84
CA SER A 246 3.56 5.06 15.56
C SER A 246 3.80 5.59 14.15
N GLY A 247 4.78 5.03 13.44
CA GLY A 247 5.23 5.52 12.15
C GLY A 247 4.38 5.07 10.97
N LYS A 248 4.57 5.75 9.86
CA LYS A 248 4.01 5.46 8.55
C LYS A 248 5.03 5.70 7.45
N VAL A 249 4.83 5.04 6.32
CA VAL A 249 5.65 5.26 5.13
C VAL A 249 4.91 6.19 4.17
N VAL A 250 5.54 7.27 3.75
CA VAL A 250 4.94 8.24 2.83
C VAL A 250 5.58 8.12 1.45
N LEU A 251 4.75 7.95 0.42
CA LEU A 251 5.09 8.07 -0.99
C LEU A 251 4.78 9.50 -1.45
N ASP A 252 5.79 10.32 -1.73
CA ASP A 252 5.63 11.75 -2.06
C ASP A 252 5.88 12.00 -3.55
N LEU A 253 4.79 12.18 -4.31
CA LEU A 253 4.85 12.53 -5.73
C LEU A 253 5.45 13.91 -6.00
N GLY A 254 5.33 14.84 -5.06
CA GLY A 254 5.96 16.16 -5.18
C GLY A 254 7.48 16.04 -5.12
N ALA A 255 8.00 15.24 -4.19
CA ALA A 255 9.43 14.93 -4.11
C ALA A 255 9.91 14.14 -5.34
N LEU A 256 9.16 13.14 -5.78
CA LEU A 256 9.45 12.32 -6.97
C LEU A 256 9.59 13.18 -8.23
N PHE A 257 8.65 14.09 -8.47
CA PHE A 257 8.62 14.88 -9.70
C PHE A 257 9.39 16.21 -9.61
N SER A 258 9.99 16.54 -8.47
CA SER A 258 10.68 17.84 -8.27
C SER A 258 11.74 18.19 -9.32
N GLY A 259 12.32 17.20 -10.00
CA GLY A 259 13.30 17.38 -11.08
C GLY A 259 12.74 17.18 -12.50
N SER A 260 11.45 16.89 -12.64
CA SER A 260 10.80 16.55 -13.91
C SER A 260 10.05 17.74 -14.50
N ASN A 261 10.11 17.91 -15.82
CA ASN A 261 9.12 18.71 -16.54
C ASN A 261 7.92 17.80 -16.81
N LEU A 262 6.73 18.18 -16.32
CA LEU A 262 5.52 17.39 -16.50
C LEU A 262 4.56 17.99 -17.54
N ASP A 263 4.93 19.10 -18.18
CA ASP A 263 4.11 19.77 -19.20
C ASP A 263 4.61 19.51 -20.63
N GLU A 264 5.81 18.95 -20.78
CA GLU A 264 6.42 18.68 -22.07
C GLU A 264 6.97 17.26 -22.07
N ASN A 265 6.86 16.60 -23.22
CA ASN A 265 7.52 15.34 -23.47
C ASN A 265 8.85 15.59 -24.16
N ALA A 266 9.87 14.79 -23.84
CA ALA A 266 11.12 14.80 -24.56
C ALA A 266 10.91 14.56 -26.06
N GLU A 267 11.57 15.36 -26.89
CA GLU A 267 11.56 15.24 -28.35
C GLU A 267 12.52 14.13 -28.83
N VAL A 268 12.29 12.90 -28.37
CA VAL A 268 13.04 11.71 -28.79
C VAL A 268 12.09 10.76 -29.52
N PRO A 269 12.40 10.32 -30.75
CA PRO A 269 11.54 9.38 -31.46
C PRO A 269 11.32 8.08 -30.68
N ASN A 270 10.08 7.58 -30.70
CA ASN A 270 9.66 6.31 -30.08
C ASN A 270 9.72 6.27 -28.54
N THR A 271 9.72 7.41 -27.85
CA THR A 271 9.54 7.46 -26.39
C THR A 271 8.08 7.65 -25.99
N SER A 272 7.75 7.28 -24.76
CA SER A 272 6.43 7.48 -24.17
C SER A 272 6.19 8.94 -23.78
N VAL A 273 4.94 9.35 -23.56
CA VAL A 273 4.62 10.65 -22.95
C VAL A 273 4.89 10.60 -21.44
N GLY A 274 6.06 11.08 -21.01
CA GLY A 274 6.59 10.89 -19.66
C GLY A 274 7.62 9.77 -19.63
N CYS A 275 7.56 8.84 -18.68
CA CYS A 275 8.55 7.77 -18.53
C CYS A 275 7.93 6.37 -18.46
N MET A 276 8.33 5.48 -19.37
CA MET A 276 8.05 4.03 -19.30
C MET A 276 9.33 3.19 -19.13
N SER A 277 10.24 3.64 -18.27
CA SER A 277 11.53 2.99 -17.95
C SER A 277 12.48 2.76 -19.14
N GLN A 278 12.23 3.41 -20.28
CA GLN A 278 13.05 3.23 -21.47
C GLN A 278 14.40 3.93 -21.31
N GLN A 279 15.46 3.26 -21.76
CA GLN A 279 16.84 3.73 -21.63
C GLN A 279 17.05 4.98 -22.49
N ALA A 280 16.48 5.03 -23.68
CA ALA A 280 16.61 6.17 -24.58
C ALA A 280 15.85 7.42 -24.11
N ASP A 281 14.90 7.26 -23.19
CA ASP A 281 13.96 8.31 -22.79
C ASP A 281 14.53 9.20 -21.67
N PRO A 282 14.90 10.46 -21.95
CA PRO A 282 15.51 11.33 -20.95
C PRO A 282 14.53 11.78 -19.86
N ASP A 283 13.21 11.70 -20.09
CA ASP A 283 12.20 12.05 -19.06
C ASP A 283 12.23 11.08 -17.87
N CYS A 284 12.79 9.89 -18.07
CA CYS A 284 13.02 8.92 -17.00
C CYS A 284 14.15 9.29 -16.04
N ALA A 285 15.16 10.06 -16.48
CA ALA A 285 16.33 10.35 -15.67
C ALA A 285 16.03 11.02 -14.31
N PRO A 286 15.25 12.12 -14.24
CA PRO A 286 14.95 12.76 -12.96
C PRO A 286 14.15 11.86 -12.01
N VAL A 287 13.15 11.13 -12.50
CA VAL A 287 12.33 10.24 -11.67
C VAL A 287 13.12 9.01 -11.19
N PHE A 288 13.98 8.43 -12.03
CA PHE A 288 14.86 7.31 -11.63
C PHE A 288 15.81 7.74 -10.51
N SER A 289 16.43 8.91 -10.64
CA SER A 289 17.32 9.44 -9.60
C SER A 289 16.59 9.61 -8.26
N ARG A 290 15.35 10.13 -8.27
CA ARG A 290 14.53 10.28 -7.05
C ARG A 290 14.08 8.95 -6.45
N MET A 291 14.04 7.88 -7.24
CA MET A 291 13.79 6.51 -6.78
C MET A 291 15.07 5.78 -6.33
N GLY A 292 16.26 6.37 -6.46
CA GLY A 292 17.53 5.71 -6.12
C GLY A 292 18.06 4.78 -7.21
N LEU A 293 17.61 4.96 -8.45
CA LEU A 293 18.11 4.26 -9.63
C LEU A 293 18.99 5.18 -10.48
N THR A 294 20.00 4.61 -11.14
CA THR A 294 20.74 5.31 -12.19
C THR A 294 20.10 5.00 -13.54
N HIS A 295 19.55 6.00 -14.21
CA HIS A 295 19.03 5.80 -15.56
C HIS A 295 20.17 5.42 -16.52
N ARG A 296 19.93 4.44 -17.41
CA ARG A 296 20.92 3.88 -18.35
C ARG A 296 22.12 3.16 -17.73
N SER A 297 22.11 2.89 -16.42
CA SER A 297 23.16 2.13 -15.75
C SER A 297 22.58 1.07 -14.83
N GLN A 298 23.31 -0.03 -14.66
CA GLN A 298 23.01 -1.05 -13.64
C GLN A 298 23.58 -0.66 -12.27
N GLU A 299 24.43 0.36 -12.22
CA GLU A 299 24.97 0.89 -10.98
C GLU A 299 23.84 1.49 -10.14
N LEU A 300 23.85 1.19 -8.85
CA LEU A 300 22.95 1.84 -7.90
C LEU A 300 23.19 3.36 -7.91
N ALA A 301 22.13 4.14 -7.75
CA ALA A 301 22.31 5.59 -7.68
C ALA A 301 23.20 5.97 -6.50
N PRO A 302 24.08 6.98 -6.66
CA PRO A 302 24.78 7.55 -5.54
C PRO A 302 23.79 8.32 -4.64
N GLY A 303 23.63 7.86 -3.39
CA GLY A 303 22.82 8.52 -2.37
C GLY A 303 21.42 7.92 -2.15
N PRO A 304 20.70 8.38 -1.12
CA PRO A 304 19.38 7.86 -0.79
C PRO A 304 18.33 8.33 -1.80
N GLN A 305 17.34 7.49 -2.08
CA GLN A 305 16.13 7.88 -2.79
C GLN A 305 15.35 8.94 -1.98
N ALA A 306 14.55 9.76 -2.66
CA ALA A 306 13.78 10.86 -2.07
C ALA A 306 12.25 10.75 -2.28
N PHE A 307 11.79 9.75 -3.01
CA PHE A 307 10.37 9.49 -3.26
C PHE A 307 9.64 9.00 -1.99
N ILE A 308 10.30 8.18 -1.19
CA ILE A 308 9.69 7.46 -0.06
C ILE A 308 10.38 7.88 1.25
N LYS A 309 9.62 8.13 2.29
CA LYS A 309 10.15 8.51 3.61
C LYS A 309 9.37 7.87 4.75
N ALA A 310 10.02 7.76 5.91
CA ALA A 310 9.36 7.47 7.18
C ALA A 310 8.86 8.77 7.81
N GLU A 311 7.69 8.73 8.43
CA GLU A 311 7.13 9.78 9.29
C GLU A 311 6.52 9.19 10.56
#